data_AF-A0A068RX78-F1
#
_entry.id   AF-A0A068RX78-F1
#
_cell.length_a   1.000
_cell.length_b   1.000
_cell.length_c   1.000
_cell.angle_alpha   90.00
_cell.angle_beta   90.00
_cell.angle_gamma   90.00
#
_symmetry.space_group_name_H-M   'P 1'
#
loop_
_entity.id
_entity.type
_entity.pdbx_description
1 polymer ?
#
loop_
_entity_poly.entity_id
_entity_poly.type
_entity_poly.pdbx_seq_one_letter_code
_entity_poly.pdbx_strand_id
1 'polypeptide(L)'
;MKVTSIILAVSMALAAQAQKNQASPSDVCSTDITGSGQGDLDAIKGCKTYKGTITMEKPPVDQLTLEGVESIQGNLIIRGSDTLTSFRAPQLKSVKGELSISQHTRLERLDLGSLTEVQSLTFR
;
A
#
# COMPACT_ATOMS: atom_id res chain seq x y z
N MET A 1 0.35 -38.31 7.71
CA MET A 1 1.25 -37.80 6.65
C MET A 1 0.64 -38.11 5.30
N LYS A 2 0.45 -37.07 4.47
CA LYS A 2 0.29 -37.03 3.01
C LYS A 2 -0.49 -38.17 2.33
N VAL A 3 -1.66 -37.83 1.82
CA VAL A 3 -2.19 -38.48 0.62
C VAL A 3 -2.05 -37.54 -0.57
N THR A 4 -1.15 -37.94 -1.46
CA THR A 4 -0.88 -37.35 -2.76
C THR A 4 -1.87 -37.96 -3.76
N SER A 5 -2.60 -37.16 -4.53
CA SER A 5 -3.34 -37.67 -5.69
C SER A 5 -3.15 -36.77 -6.90
N ILE A 6 -2.48 -37.33 -7.89
CA ILE A 6 -2.35 -36.90 -9.27
C ILE A 6 -3.68 -37.21 -9.97
N ILE A 7 -4.20 -36.32 -10.82
CA ILE A 7 -5.23 -36.67 -11.79
C ILE A 7 -4.83 -36.14 -13.16
N LEU A 8 -4.65 -37.07 -14.10
CA LEU A 8 -4.45 -36.87 -15.53
C LEU A 8 -5.80 -37.04 -16.26
N ALA A 9 -6.10 -36.04 -17.10
CA ALA A 9 -6.87 -36.03 -18.35
C ALA A 9 -8.17 -36.84 -18.51
N VAL A 10 -9.30 -36.16 -18.81
CA VAL A 10 -10.32 -36.64 -19.78
C VAL A 10 -10.98 -35.44 -20.50
N SER A 11 -11.29 -35.71 -21.77
CA SER A 11 -11.86 -34.97 -22.89
C SER A 11 -13.16 -34.16 -22.68
N MET A 12 -13.29 -33.11 -23.51
CA MET A 12 -14.48 -32.47 -24.13
C MET A 12 -15.87 -32.56 -23.44
N ALA A 13 -16.42 -31.36 -23.19
CA ALA A 13 -17.83 -30.92 -23.22
C ALA A 13 -18.36 -30.30 -21.89
N LEU A 14 -18.88 -29.09 -22.06
CA LEU A 14 -19.73 -28.25 -21.18
C LEU A 14 -19.72 -28.54 -19.67
N ALA A 15 -19.04 -27.65 -18.93
CA ALA A 15 -19.54 -27.17 -17.65
C ALA A 15 -19.15 -25.70 -17.48
N ALA A 16 -20.14 -24.83 -17.39
CA ALA A 16 -19.96 -23.44 -16.98
C ALA A 16 -19.34 -23.41 -15.58
N GLN A 17 -18.04 -23.15 -15.49
CA GLN A 17 -17.40 -22.81 -14.23
C GLN A 17 -17.33 -21.30 -14.15
N ALA A 18 -18.28 -20.74 -13.39
CA ALA A 18 -18.38 -19.33 -13.08
C ALA A 18 -17.09 -18.84 -12.39
N GLN A 19 -16.44 -17.91 -13.08
CA GLN A 19 -15.66 -16.79 -12.57
C GLN A 19 -14.68 -17.07 -11.42
N LYS A 20 -13.43 -17.29 -11.81
CA LYS A 20 -12.27 -16.84 -11.04
C LYS A 20 -12.46 -15.38 -10.66
N ASN A 21 -12.74 -15.10 -9.38
CA ASN A 21 -12.63 -13.76 -8.84
C ASN A 21 -11.14 -13.44 -8.63
N GLN A 22 -10.41 -13.23 -9.73
CA GLN A 22 -9.08 -12.65 -9.68
C GLN A 22 -9.27 -11.14 -9.82
N ALA A 23 -9.21 -10.42 -8.70
CA ALA A 23 -9.07 -8.97 -8.72
C ALA A 23 -7.91 -8.63 -9.67
N SER A 24 -8.17 -7.78 -10.65
CA SER A 24 -7.15 -7.40 -11.62
C SER A 24 -6.06 -6.61 -10.88
N PRO A 25 -4.79 -6.64 -11.32
CA PRO A 25 -3.72 -5.82 -10.74
C PRO A 25 -4.04 -4.31 -10.72
N SER A 26 -4.98 -3.86 -11.54
CA SER A 26 -5.51 -2.49 -11.58
C SER A 26 -6.44 -2.13 -10.43
N ASP A 27 -7.04 -3.11 -9.75
CA ASP A 27 -8.03 -2.88 -8.70
C ASP A 27 -7.33 -2.48 -7.39
N VAL A 28 -6.23 -3.15 -7.03
CA VAL A 28 -5.47 -2.86 -5.79
C VAL A 28 -4.88 -1.45 -5.77
N CYS A 29 -4.56 -0.89 -6.94
CA CYS A 29 -4.05 0.47 -7.08
C CYS A 29 -5.14 1.54 -7.02
N SER A 30 -6.42 1.15 -6.93
CA SER A 30 -7.56 2.08 -6.98
C SER A 30 -8.46 1.99 -5.75
N THR A 31 -8.22 1.03 -4.86
CA THR A 31 -8.92 0.89 -3.58
C THR A 31 -8.23 1.67 -2.48
N ASP A 32 -8.94 2.00 -1.41
CA ASP A 32 -8.32 2.49 -0.18
C ASP A 32 -7.71 1.32 0.60
N ILE A 33 -6.58 1.56 1.26
CA ILE A 33 -5.97 0.60 2.19
C ILE A 33 -5.79 1.23 3.56
N THR A 34 -5.99 0.41 4.59
CA THR A 34 -5.60 0.71 5.96
C THR A 34 -4.69 -0.39 6.45
N GLY A 35 -3.45 -0.04 6.78
CA GLY A 35 -2.40 -0.96 7.19
C GLY A 35 -1.68 -0.47 8.43
N SER A 36 -0.72 -1.26 8.88
CA SER A 36 0.15 -0.92 10.02
C SER A 36 1.59 -1.40 9.83
N GLY A 37 1.89 -2.19 8.79
CA GLY A 37 3.21 -2.76 8.58
C GLY A 37 3.74 -2.56 7.17
N GLN A 38 5.02 -2.91 6.98
CA GLN A 38 5.69 -2.83 5.68
C GLN A 38 5.01 -3.71 4.62
N GLY A 39 4.45 -4.86 5.02
CA GLY A 39 3.75 -5.77 4.10
C GLY A 39 2.55 -5.13 3.39
N ASP A 40 1.86 -4.19 4.05
CA ASP A 40 0.73 -3.46 3.46
C ASP A 40 1.21 -2.53 2.33
N LEU A 41 2.36 -1.88 2.52
CA LEU A 41 2.98 -1.02 1.51
C LEU A 41 3.61 -1.85 0.38
N ASP A 42 4.21 -2.99 0.71
CA ASP A 42 4.81 -3.90 -0.27
C ASP A 42 3.77 -4.48 -1.23
N ALA A 43 2.52 -4.65 -0.77
CA ALA A 43 1.40 -5.12 -1.59
C ALA A 43 1.06 -4.15 -2.74
N ILE A 44 1.36 -2.86 -2.59
CA ILE A 44 1.05 -1.81 -3.57
C ILE A 44 2.29 -1.28 -4.31
N LYS A 45 3.48 -1.84 -4.09
CA LYS A 45 4.72 -1.38 -4.75
C LYS A 45 4.70 -1.46 -6.27
N GLY A 46 3.80 -2.25 -6.86
CA GLY A 46 3.58 -2.30 -8.31
C GLY A 46 2.82 -1.10 -8.86
N CYS A 47 2.17 -0.31 -8.00
CA CYS A 47 1.30 0.79 -8.38
C CYS A 47 2.09 2.09 -8.57
N LYS A 48 2.53 2.38 -9.80
CA LYS A 48 3.16 3.69 -10.11
C LYS A 48 2.27 4.87 -9.75
N THR A 49 0.97 4.74 -10.01
CA THR A 49 -0.06 5.68 -9.57
C THR A 49 -1.04 4.94 -8.68
N TYR A 50 -1.23 5.45 -7.46
CA TYR A 50 -2.21 4.94 -6.51
C TYR A 50 -3.39 5.91 -6.46
N LYS A 51 -4.59 5.45 -6.81
CA LYS A 51 -5.77 6.32 -6.89
C LYS A 51 -6.52 6.42 -5.57
N GLY A 52 -6.41 5.41 -4.72
CA GLY A 52 -7.05 5.40 -3.40
C GLY A 52 -6.27 6.18 -2.35
N THR A 53 -6.77 6.06 -1.12
CA THR A 53 -6.15 6.56 0.10
C THR A 53 -5.34 5.46 0.77
N ILE A 54 -4.11 5.79 1.18
CA ILE A 54 -3.24 4.94 1.98
C ILE A 54 -3.27 5.46 3.41
N THR A 55 -3.76 4.64 4.35
CA THR A 55 -3.74 4.96 5.78
C THR A 55 -2.87 3.96 6.54
N MET A 56 -1.86 4.45 7.25
CA MET A 56 -1.04 3.69 8.16
C MET A 56 -1.42 4.05 9.60
N GLU A 57 -2.12 3.15 10.27
CA GLU A 57 -2.67 3.35 11.61
C GLU A 57 -1.80 2.64 12.65
N LYS A 58 -1.28 3.41 13.62
CA LYS A 58 -0.49 2.93 14.76
C LYS A 58 0.56 1.87 14.38
N PRO A 59 1.41 2.13 13.36
CA PRO A 59 2.36 1.12 12.90
C PRO A 59 3.30 0.70 14.04
N PRO A 60 3.35 -0.59 14.42
CA PRO A 60 4.14 -1.09 15.55
C PRO A 60 5.58 -1.41 15.14
N VAL A 61 6.08 -0.71 14.12
CA VAL A 61 7.40 -0.92 13.52
C VAL A 61 8.23 0.33 13.64
N ASP A 62 9.54 0.18 13.62
CA ASP A 62 10.46 1.32 13.72
C ASP A 62 10.56 2.09 12.41
N GLN A 63 10.32 1.42 11.27
CA GLN A 63 10.53 1.98 9.94
C GLN A 63 9.44 1.54 8.96
N LEU A 64 9.02 2.45 8.10
CA LEU A 64 8.15 2.19 6.96
C LEU A 64 8.74 2.83 5.71
N THR A 65 8.66 2.13 4.58
CA THR A 65 9.09 2.64 3.28
C THR A 65 8.01 2.38 2.23
N LEU A 66 7.52 3.44 1.59
CA LEU A 66 6.63 3.35 0.43
C LEU A 66 7.47 3.29 -0.84
N GLU A 67 7.72 2.07 -1.31
CA GLU A 67 8.44 1.79 -2.56
C GLU A 67 7.50 1.73 -3.76
N GLY A 68 8.01 2.06 -4.95
CA GLY A 68 7.31 1.85 -6.23
C GLY A 68 6.29 2.92 -6.60
N VAL A 69 5.59 3.48 -5.62
CA VAL A 69 4.55 4.50 -5.81
C VAL A 69 5.17 5.87 -6.10
N GLU A 70 4.77 6.49 -7.21
CA GLU A 70 5.25 7.81 -7.64
C GLU A 70 4.19 8.91 -7.48
N SER A 71 2.92 8.57 -7.56
CA SER A 71 1.83 9.54 -7.44
C SER A 71 0.65 8.94 -6.69
N ILE A 72 0.12 9.68 -5.73
CA ILE A 72 -1.09 9.33 -4.99
C ILE A 72 -2.19 10.34 -5.36
N GLN A 73 -3.31 9.87 -5.91
CA GLN A 73 -4.45 10.74 -6.23
C GLN A 73 -5.33 11.00 -5.00
N GLY A 74 -5.40 10.04 -4.08
CA GLY A 74 -6.06 10.19 -2.78
C GLY A 74 -5.12 10.77 -1.71
N ASN A 75 -5.31 10.32 -0.47
CA ASN A 75 -4.54 10.78 0.68
C ASN A 75 -3.42 9.78 1.04
N LEU A 76 -2.35 10.28 1.65
CA LEU A 76 -1.35 9.49 2.36
C LEU A 76 -1.38 9.91 3.83
N ILE A 77 -1.91 9.04 4.69
CA ILE A 77 -2.12 9.32 6.10
C ILE A 77 -1.30 8.33 6.92
N ILE A 78 -0.45 8.82 7.83
CA ILE A 78 0.34 8.00 8.75
C ILE A 78 0.16 8.58 10.14
N ARG A 79 -0.44 7.82 11.06
CA ARG A 79 -0.75 8.35 12.38
C ARG A 79 -0.64 7.38 13.54
N GLY A 80 -0.39 7.93 14.72
CA GLY A 80 -0.58 7.27 16.00
C GLY A 80 0.50 6.25 16.38
N SER A 81 1.71 6.33 15.83
CA SER A 81 2.77 5.39 16.21
C SER A 81 3.59 5.88 17.40
N ASP A 82 3.78 5.00 18.37
CA ASP A 82 4.72 5.21 19.48
C ASP A 82 6.10 4.60 19.22
N THR A 83 6.31 3.93 18.09
CA THR A 83 7.56 3.23 17.78
C THR A 83 8.21 3.71 16.49
N LEU A 84 7.42 4.24 15.54
CA LEU A 84 7.91 4.64 14.23
C LEU A 84 8.93 5.77 14.36
N THR A 85 10.16 5.48 13.98
CA THR A 85 11.29 6.41 13.96
C THR A 85 11.56 6.97 12.58
N SER A 86 11.19 6.24 11.52
CA SER A 86 11.43 6.66 10.14
C SER A 86 10.28 6.30 9.20
N PHE A 87 9.82 7.27 8.41
CA PHE A 87 9.04 7.02 7.20
C PHE A 87 9.80 7.51 5.97
N ARG A 88 9.80 6.71 4.90
CA ARG A 88 10.46 7.05 3.64
C ARG A 88 9.54 6.77 2.46
N ALA A 89 9.55 7.65 1.46
CA ALA A 89 8.89 7.42 0.18
C ALA A 89 9.79 7.93 -0.95
N PRO A 90 10.88 7.20 -1.27
CA PRO A 90 11.96 7.72 -2.11
C PRO A 90 11.54 8.03 -3.54
N GLN A 91 10.46 7.41 -4.03
CA GLN A 91 9.96 7.58 -5.39
C GLN A 91 8.71 8.46 -5.47
N LEU A 92 8.10 8.82 -4.33
CA LEU A 92 6.86 9.57 -4.30
C LEU A 92 7.13 11.01 -4.74
N LYS A 93 6.49 11.42 -5.85
CA LYS A 93 6.64 12.75 -6.47
C LYS A 93 5.48 13.67 -6.18
N SER A 94 4.26 13.12 -6.06
CA SER A 94 3.05 13.91 -5.87
C SER A 94 2.00 13.24 -4.98
N VAL A 95 1.30 14.05 -4.19
CA VAL A 95 0.08 13.69 -3.46
C VAL A 95 -1.01 14.71 -3.79
N LYS A 96 -2.06 14.29 -4.51
CA LYS A 96 -3.17 15.17 -4.90
C LYS A 96 -4.21 15.34 -3.79
N GLY A 97 -4.26 14.45 -2.80
CA GLY A 97 -5.03 14.67 -1.59
C GLY A 97 -4.20 15.30 -0.46
N GLU A 98 -4.44 14.83 0.75
CA GLU A 98 -3.68 15.19 1.94
C GLU A 98 -2.49 14.25 2.14
N LEU A 99 -1.30 14.82 2.37
CA LEU A 99 -0.21 14.15 3.06
C LEU A 99 -0.32 14.50 4.56
N SER A 100 -0.68 13.52 5.38
CA SER A 100 -0.93 13.69 6.82
C SER A 100 0.02 12.81 7.63
N ILE A 101 0.93 13.42 8.38
CA ILE A 101 1.82 12.73 9.32
C ILE A 101 1.51 13.30 10.70
N SER A 102 0.86 12.53 11.57
CA SER A 102 0.41 13.06 12.85
C SER A 102 0.50 12.07 14.00
N GLN A 103 0.59 12.57 15.23
CA GLN A 103 0.51 11.73 16.44
C GLN A 103 1.63 10.68 16.49
N HIS A 104 2.88 11.09 16.22
CA HIS A 104 4.05 10.23 16.39
C HIS A 104 4.93 10.76 17.51
N THR A 105 5.25 9.91 18.49
CA THR A 105 6.07 10.33 19.65
C THR A 105 7.57 10.17 19.42
N ARG A 106 7.96 9.34 18.44
CA ARG A 106 9.37 8.97 18.18
C ARG A 106 9.83 9.21 16.73
N LEU A 107 9.02 9.85 15.90
CA LEU A 107 9.38 10.05 14.49
C LEU A 107 10.52 11.07 14.39
N GLU A 108 11.68 10.60 13.96
CA GLU A 108 12.91 11.40 13.83
C GLU A 108 13.24 11.69 12.37
N ARG A 109 12.81 10.81 11.44
CA ARG A 109 13.14 10.91 10.02
C ARG A 109 11.92 10.79 9.14
N LEU A 110 11.70 11.82 8.32
CA LEU A 110 10.76 11.81 7.21
C LEU A 110 11.55 12.06 5.92
N ASP A 111 11.70 11.04 5.08
CA ASP A 111 12.43 11.13 3.81
C ASP A 111 11.47 11.06 2.62
N LEU A 112 11.22 12.22 2.02
CA LEU A 112 10.36 12.41 0.86
C LEU A 112 11.14 13.12 -0.26
N GLY A 113 12.40 12.73 -0.47
CA GLY A 113 13.34 13.49 -1.32
C GLY A 113 12.92 13.73 -2.77
N SER A 114 12.00 12.92 -3.31
CA SER A 114 11.45 13.10 -4.67
C SER A 114 10.14 13.91 -4.72
N LEU A 115 9.58 14.28 -3.57
CA LEU A 115 8.27 14.91 -3.47
C LEU A 115 8.37 16.38 -3.91
N THR A 116 7.57 16.73 -4.92
CA THR A 116 7.57 18.07 -5.52
C THR A 116 6.22 18.77 -5.41
N GLU A 117 5.15 18.01 -5.19
CA GLU A 117 3.78 18.53 -5.16
C GLU A 117 2.94 17.84 -4.10
N VAL A 118 2.28 18.63 -3.26
CA VAL A 118 1.27 18.18 -2.29
C VAL A 118 0.14 19.19 -2.29
N GLN A 119 -1.11 18.72 -2.39
CA GLN A 119 -2.26 19.63 -2.32
C GLN A 119 -2.51 20.14 -0.88
N SER A 120 -2.44 19.25 0.11
CA SER A 120 -2.57 19.60 1.53
C SER A 120 -1.56 18.85 2.38
N LEU A 121 -0.89 19.55 3.29
CA LEU A 121 0.10 18.97 4.21
C LEU A 121 -0.31 19.21 5.66
N THR A 122 -0.46 18.14 6.42
CA THR A 122 -0.63 18.18 7.88
C THR A 122 0.54 17.48 8.54
N PHE A 123 1.24 18.20 9.43
CA PHE A 123 2.33 17.65 10.24
C PHE A 123 2.12 18.04 11.70
N ARG A 124 1.88 17.06 12.60
CA ARG A 124 1.56 17.31 14.02
C ARG A 124 2.12 16.29 15.00
#